data_AF-A0A367WXB1-F1
#
_entry.id   AF-A0A367WXB1-F1
#
_cell.length_a   1.000
_cell.length_b   1.000
_cell.length_c   1.000
_cell.angle_alpha   90.00
_cell.angle_beta   90.00
_cell.angle_gamma   90.00
#
_symmetry.space_group_name_H-M   'P 1'
#
loop_
_entity.id
_entity.type
_entity.pdbx_description
1 polymer ?
#
loop_
_entity_poly.entity_id
_entity_poly.type
_entity_poly.pdbx_seq_one_letter_code
_entity_poly.pdbx_strand_id
1 'polypeptide(L)' 'MGQYEDWWYLIEDTEGLHVLHKWNHVRVNGLSVTEGDEKFGIDEFLAGNFSVPAQAKLKELIS' A
#
# COMPACT_ATOMS: atom_id res chain seq x y z
N MET A 1 21.55 6.69 -4.66
CA MET A 1 20.78 5.43 -4.66
C MET A 1 19.71 5.47 -3.58
N GLY A 2 18.62 6.23 -3.79
CA GLY A 2 17.53 6.26 -2.80
C GLY A 2 16.93 4.87 -2.60
N GLN A 3 16.52 4.56 -1.38
CA GLN A 3 15.79 3.35 -1.05
C GLN A 3 14.31 3.71 -1.07
N TYR A 4 13.57 3.11 -2.00
CA TYR A 4 12.13 3.29 -2.13
C TYR A 4 11.51 1.94 -1.86
N GLU A 5 10.96 1.79 -0.66
CA GLU A 5 10.30 0.57 -0.26
C GLU A 5 8.81 0.84 -0.07
N ASP A 6 8.00 -0.02 -0.67
CA ASP A 6 6.55 0.05 -0.66
C ASP A 6 6.01 -1.33 -0.29
N TRP A 7 5.16 -1.38 0.72
CA TRP A 7 4.53 -2.60 1.23
C TRP A 7 3.02 -2.47 1.22
N TRP A 8 2.34 -3.53 0.84
CA TRP A 8 0.89 -3.62 0.78
C TRP A 8 0.41 -4.75 1.69
N TYR A 9 -0.50 -4.43 2.61
CA TYR A 9 -1.05 -5.39 3.55
C TYR A 9 -2.57 -5.45 3.40
N LEU A 10 -3.13 -6.65 3.44
CA LEU A 10 -4.55 -6.87 3.61
C LEU A 10 -4.82 -6.99 5.11
N ILE A 11 -5.64 -6.10 5.65
CA ILE A 11 -6.03 -6.06 7.05
C ILE A 11 -7.54 -6.24 7.16
N GLU A 12 -7.97 -7.09 8.08
CA GLU A 12 -9.38 -7.28 8.43
C GLU A 12 -9.61 -6.63 9.79
N ASP A 13 -10.53 -5.67 9.83
CA ASP A 13 -10.96 -5.00 11.06
C ASP A 13 -12.48 -5.17 11.25
N THR A 14 -13.02 -4.61 12.34
CA THR A 14 -14.44 -4.60 12.69
C THR A 14 -15.33 -3.96 11.61
N GLU A 15 -14.77 -3.10 10.76
CA GLU A 15 -15.44 -2.44 9.63
C GLU A 15 -15.37 -3.27 8.33
N GLY A 16 -14.57 -4.35 8.30
CA GLY A 16 -14.37 -5.22 7.15
C GLY A 16 -12.92 -5.31 6.69
N LEU A 17 -12.73 -5.77 5.45
CA LEU A 17 -11.43 -5.88 4.81
C LEU A 17 -10.97 -4.51 4.27
N HIS A 18 -9.69 -4.20 4.46
CA HIS A 18 -9.05 -2.97 4.00
C HIS A 18 -7.62 -3.24 3.51
N VAL A 19 -7.11 -2.34 2.67
CA VAL A 19 -5.72 -2.38 2.19
C VAL A 19 -4.93 -1.29 2.89
N LEU A 20 -3.84 -1.68 3.56
CA LEU A 20 -2.88 -0.75 4.13
C LEU A 20 -1.66 -0.67 3.20
N HIS A 21 -1.42 0.52 2.66
CA HIS A 21 -0.18 0.85 1.98
C HIS A 21 0.77 1.45 2.99
N LYS A 22 2.00 0.95 3.04
CA LYS A 22 3.08 1.58 3.81
C LYS A 22 4.25 1.85 2.88
N TRP A 23 4.79 3.05 2.92
CA TRP A 23 5.97 3.40 2.14
C TRP A 23 7.06 3.98 3.04
N ASN A 24 8.30 3.70 2.66
CA ASN A 24 9.48 4.33 3.24
C ASN A 24 10.44 4.71 2.12
N HIS A 25 10.51 6.02 1.85
CA HIS A 25 11.33 6.58 0.80
C HIS A 25 12.49 7.36 1.44
N VAL A 26 13.67 6.73 1.46
CA VAL A 26 14.90 7.31 2.02
C VAL A 26 15.78 7.80 0.87
N ARG A 27 16.00 9.12 0.78
CA ARG A 27 16.97 9.69 -0.17
C ARG A 27 18.39 9.66 0.42
N VAL A 28 19.36 9.28 -0.41
CA VAL A 28 20.76 8.93 -0.02
C VAL A 28 21.59 9.96 0.72
N ASN A 29 21.16 11.21 0.83
CA ASN A 29 21.87 12.21 1.63
C ASN A 29 21.20 12.49 2.98
N GLY A 30 20.22 11.69 3.41
CA GLY A 30 19.52 11.90 4.68
C GLY A 30 18.74 13.21 4.76
N LEU A 31 18.66 13.97 3.66
CA LEU A 31 18.04 15.29 3.58
C LEU A 31 16.50 15.22 3.62
N SER A 32 15.91 14.06 3.35
CA SER A 32 14.47 13.85 3.45
C SER A 32 14.18 12.35 3.52
N VAL A 33 13.49 11.95 4.59
CA VAL A 33 12.84 10.65 4.74
C VAL A 33 11.34 10.93 4.62
N THR A 34 10.68 10.24 3.71
CA THR A 34 9.22 10.28 3.61
C THR A 34 8.73 8.87 3.88
N GLU A 35 8.26 8.67 5.10
CA GLU A 35 7.56 7.46 5.51
C GLU A 35 6.11 7.79 5.80
N GLY A 36 5.23 6.84 5.53
CA GLY A 36 3.81 7.00 5.78
C GLY A 36 3.08 5.69 5.56
N ASP A 37 1.86 5.67 6.07
CA ASP A 37 0.90 4.63 5.77
C ASP A 37 -0.45 5.25 5.42
N GLU A 38 -1.17 4.60 4.52
CA GLU A 38 -2.50 5.00 4.07
C GLU A 38 -3.40 3.77 3.96
N LYS A 39 -4.58 3.87 4.56
CA LYS A 39 -5.59 2.80 4.59
C LYS A 39 -6.66 3.11 3.55
N PHE A 40 -6.90 2.15 2.68
CA PHE A 40 -7.91 2.23 1.62
C PHE A 40 -8.97 1.16 1.83
N GLY A 41 -10.22 1.48 1.44
CA GLY A 41 -11.24 0.45 1.27
C GLY A 41 -10.90 -0.48 0.11
N ILE A 42 -11.38 -1.74 0.13
CA ILE A 42 -11.11 -2.70 -0.95
C ILE A 42 -11.64 -2.19 -2.28
N ASP A 43 -12.88 -1.68 -2.29
CA ASP A 43 -13.51 -1.16 -3.51
C ASP A 43 -12.76 0.06 -4.05
N GLU A 44 -12.40 0.99 -3.16
CA GLU A 44 -11.59 2.17 -3.49
C GLU A 44 -10.20 1.77 -4.02
N PHE A 45 -9.56 0.77 -3.41
CA PHE A 45 -8.26 0.27 -3.82
C PHE A 45 -8.31 -0.43 -5.18
N LEU A 46 -9.39 -1.15 -5.49
CA LEU A 46 -9.57 -1.84 -6.77
C LEU A 46 -10.02 -0.90 -7.89
N ALA A 47 -10.76 0.16 -7.56
CA ALA A 47 -11.22 1.19 -8.50
C ALA A 47 -10.18 2.29 -8.74
N GLY A 48 -9.28 2.53 -7.78
CA GLY A 48 -8.25 3.55 -7.84
C GLY A 48 -7.07 3.20 -8.74
N ASN A 49 -6.19 4.18 -8.94
CA ASN A 49 -4.97 4.03 -9.74
C ASN A 49 -3.78 3.62 -8.86
N PHE A 50 -3.88 2.45 -8.22
CA PHE A 50 -2.84 1.91 -7.35
C PHE A 50 -1.97 0.86 -8.08
N SER A 51 -1.04 0.25 -7.34
CA SER A 51 -0.13 -0.77 -7.88
C SER A 51 -0.90 -1.96 -8.47
N VAL A 52 -0.84 -2.11 -9.79
CA VAL A 52 -1.47 -3.19 -10.57
C VAL A 52 -1.16 -4.60 -10.01
N PRO A 53 0.10 -4.97 -9.67
CA PRO A 53 0.37 -6.29 -9.10
C PRO A 53 -0.26 -6.48 -7.72
N ALA A 54 -0.37 -5.43 -6.89
CA ALA A 54 -1.03 -5.51 -5.59
C ALA A 54 -2.55 -5.66 -5.75
N GLN A 55 -3.17 -4.92 -6.68
CA GLN A 55 -4.59 -5.09 -7.04
C GLN A 55 -4.89 -6.48 -7.58
N ALA A 56 -4.05 -7.01 -8.46
CA ALA A 56 -4.19 -8.37 -8.98
C ALA A 56 -4.12 -9.40 -7.85
N LYS A 57 -3.13 -9.27 -6.96
CA LYS A 57 -2.98 -10.19 -5.83
C LYS A 57 -4.16 -10.12 -4.86
N LEU A 58 -4.68 -8.92 -4.62
CA LEU A 58 -5.87 -8.74 -3.80
C LEU A 58 -7.08 -9.45 -4.40
N LYS A 59 -7.32 -9.29 -5.72
CA LYS A 59 -8.39 -9.98 -6.44
C LYS A 59 -8.29 -11.50 -6.31
N GLU A 60 -7.07 -12.05 -6.36
CA GLU A 60 -6.86 -13.49 -6.13
C GLU A 60 -7.17 -13.93 -4.70
N LEU A 61 -6.97 -13.06 -3.70
CA LEU A 61 -7.16 -13.39 -2.28
C LEU A 61 -8.63 -13.30 -1.84
N ILE A 62 -9.41 -12.44 -2.50
CA ILE A 62 -10.83 -12.22 -2.18
C ILE A 62 -11.80 -12.99 -3.10
N SER A 63 -11.27 -13.68 -4.13
CA SER A 63 -12.04 -14.50 -5.07
C SER A 63 -12.11 -15.96 -4.63
#